data_AF-A0A941ZCY7-F1
#
_entry.id   AF-A0A941ZCY7-F1
#
_cell.length_a   1.000
_cell.length_b   1.000
_cell.length_c   1.000
_cell.angle_alpha   90.00
_cell.angle_beta   90.00
_cell.angle_gamma   90.00
#
_symmetry.space_group_name_H-M   'P 1'
#
loop_
_entity.id
_entity.type
_entity.pdbx_description
1 polymer ?
#
loop_
_entity_poly.entity_id
_entity_poly.type
_entity_poly.pdbx_seq_one_letter_code
_entity_poly.pdbx_strand_id
1 'polypeptide(L)'
;MEKIIRVPLAALVWALSSTAIASDFDGSKPLICAPVEAMECHSGEKCEAGIPDDVGAPAFMRIDFAKKVIVGPKRTSPIRSMDKDGNQILLQGTELNLAWSMALNTADGKMVSTFSSRDGAFVLFGSCTPL
;
A
#
# COMPACT_ATOMS: atom_id res chain seq x y z
N MET A 1 66.99 -5.54 9.57
CA MET A 1 66.26 -4.75 10.60
C MET A 1 64.77 -4.87 10.31
N GLU A 2 64.15 -5.93 10.81
CA GLU A 2 62.71 -6.13 10.69
C GLU A 2 62.00 -5.23 11.71
N LYS A 3 61.18 -4.29 11.23
CA LYS A 3 60.19 -3.61 12.07
C LYS A 3 58.89 -4.40 11.98
N ILE A 4 58.67 -5.24 12.98
CA ILE A 4 57.38 -5.88 13.23
C ILE A 4 56.37 -4.79 13.56
N ILE A 5 55.53 -4.44 12.60
CA ILE A 5 54.39 -3.53 12.78
C ILE A 5 53.30 -4.33 13.50
N ARG A 6 53.10 -4.03 14.78
CA ARG A 6 51.99 -4.54 15.58
C ARG A 6 50.70 -3.84 15.16
N VAL A 7 49.90 -4.51 14.32
CA VAL A 7 48.53 -4.06 14.02
C VAL A 7 47.65 -4.38 15.24
N PRO A 8 46.97 -3.39 15.86
CA PRO A 8 46.13 -3.65 17.01
C PRO A 8 44.88 -4.44 16.59
N LEU A 9 44.59 -5.50 17.35
CA LEU A 9 43.48 -6.45 17.21
C LEU A 9 42.11 -5.83 17.57
N ALA A 10 41.87 -4.56 17.26
CA ALA A 10 40.71 -3.82 17.75
C ALA A 10 40.19 -2.84 16.69
N ALA A 11 39.49 -3.35 15.68
CA ALA A 11 38.37 -2.69 15.02
C ALA A 11 37.91 -3.48 13.78
N LEU A 12 37.72 -4.80 13.90
CA LEU A 12 36.86 -5.53 12.96
C LEU A 12 35.41 -5.33 13.42
N VAL A 13 34.97 -4.06 13.49
CA VAL A 13 33.55 -3.74 13.71
C VAL A 13 32.86 -4.13 12.42
N TRP A 14 32.25 -5.31 12.47
CA TRP A 14 31.37 -5.82 11.45
C TRP A 14 30.47 -4.70 10.94
N ALA A 15 30.67 -4.33 9.68
CA ALA A 15 29.63 -3.79 8.85
C ALA A 15 28.53 -4.87 8.74
N LEU A 16 27.72 -4.98 9.78
CA LEU A 16 26.35 -5.46 9.66
C LEU A 16 25.63 -4.39 8.86
N SER A 17 25.92 -4.35 7.56
CA SER A 17 25.02 -3.75 6.59
C SER A 17 23.73 -4.51 6.76
N SER A 18 22.80 -3.94 7.53
CA SER A 18 21.41 -4.34 7.48
C SER A 18 21.05 -4.27 6.00
N THR A 19 21.02 -5.42 5.32
CA THR A 19 20.30 -5.52 4.07
C THR A 19 18.89 -5.18 4.47
N ALA A 20 18.49 -3.93 4.26
CA ALA A 20 17.09 -3.57 4.28
C ALA A 20 16.46 -4.56 3.31
N ILE A 21 15.78 -5.57 3.84
CA ILE A 21 14.88 -6.37 3.04
C ILE A 21 13.87 -5.32 2.60
N ALA A 22 14.04 -4.85 1.36
CA ALA A 22 13.03 -4.06 0.71
C ALA A 22 11.76 -4.87 0.90
N SER A 23 10.82 -4.29 1.63
CA SER A 23 9.56 -4.95 1.92
C SER A 23 8.98 -5.43 0.59
N ASP A 24 8.32 -6.58 0.58
CA ASP A 24 7.75 -7.21 -0.62
C ASP A 24 6.57 -6.41 -1.24
N PHE A 25 6.47 -5.11 -0.94
CA PHE A 25 5.48 -4.13 -1.39
C PHE A 25 5.99 -3.22 -2.51
N ASP A 26 7.05 -3.62 -3.21
CA ASP A 26 7.67 -2.83 -4.27
C ASP A 26 6.91 -2.88 -5.62
N GLY A 27 5.74 -3.53 -5.66
CA GLY A 27 4.93 -3.68 -6.87
C GLY A 27 5.37 -4.83 -7.78
N SER A 28 6.36 -5.64 -7.39
CA SER A 28 6.82 -6.80 -8.18
C SER A 28 5.98 -8.06 -7.97
N LYS A 29 5.31 -8.18 -6.82
CA LYS A 29 4.49 -9.35 -6.43
C LYS A 29 3.03 -8.94 -6.24
N PRO A 30 2.06 -9.84 -6.53
CA PRO A 30 0.67 -9.58 -6.19
C PRO A 30 0.49 -9.49 -4.68
N LEU A 31 -0.46 -8.67 -4.24
CA LEU A 31 -0.77 -8.47 -2.83
C LEU A 31 -2.23 -8.84 -2.56
N ILE A 32 -2.51 -9.38 -1.38
CA ILE A 32 -3.87 -9.43 -0.82
C ILE A 32 -4.02 -8.36 0.26
N CYS A 33 -5.08 -7.56 0.17
CA CYS A 33 -5.35 -6.42 1.01
C CYS A 33 -6.69 -6.59 1.72
N ALA A 34 -6.76 -6.08 2.95
CA ALA A 34 -7.97 -6.01 3.74
C ALA A 34 -8.18 -4.58 4.24
N PRO A 35 -9.30 -3.92 3.90
CA PRO A 35 -9.72 -2.71 4.61
C PRO A 35 -10.13 -3.08 6.04
N VAL A 36 -9.83 -2.19 7.00
CA VAL A 36 -10.09 -2.39 8.44
C VAL A 36 -10.90 -1.26 9.05
N GLU A 37 -10.89 -0.08 8.44
CA GLU A 37 -11.63 1.11 8.89
C GLU A 37 -12.18 1.85 7.66
N ALA A 38 -13.36 2.44 7.81
CA ALA A 38 -14.02 3.22 6.78
C ALA A 38 -14.50 4.57 7.31
N MET A 39 -14.50 5.57 6.43
CA MET A 39 -15.19 6.83 6.63
C MET A 39 -16.05 7.13 5.41
N GLU A 40 -17.27 7.60 5.65
CA GLU A 40 -18.21 8.09 4.65
C GLU A 40 -18.42 9.59 4.83
N CYS A 41 -18.32 10.35 3.74
CA CYS A 41 -18.40 11.79 3.74
C CYS A 41 -19.44 12.27 2.71
N HIS A 42 -20.44 13.01 3.18
CA HIS A 42 -21.42 13.68 2.32
C HIS A 42 -21.18 15.19 2.27
N SER A 43 -21.54 15.81 1.15
CA SER A 43 -21.36 17.26 0.97
C SER A 43 -22.21 18.05 1.97
N GLY A 44 -21.58 18.95 2.73
CA GLY A 44 -22.26 19.78 3.74
C GLY A 44 -22.48 19.10 5.09
N GLU A 45 -22.05 17.84 5.23
CA GLU A 45 -22.17 17.05 6.45
C GLU A 45 -20.79 16.72 7.03
N LYS A 46 -20.78 16.15 8.24
CA LYS A 46 -19.55 15.60 8.83
C LYS A 46 -19.28 14.23 8.22
N CYS A 47 -18.00 13.87 8.11
CA CYS A 47 -17.66 12.48 7.81
C CYS A 47 -17.97 11.59 9.02
N GLU A 48 -18.55 10.44 8.77
CA GLU A 48 -18.90 9.44 9.77
C GLU A 48 -17.96 8.24 9.67
N ALA A 49 -17.51 7.75 10.81
CA ALA A 49 -16.69 6.55 10.88
C ALA A 49 -17.58 5.30 10.92
N GLY A 50 -17.18 4.25 10.21
CA GLY A 50 -17.89 2.98 10.15
C GLY A 50 -16.94 1.82 9.90
N ILE A 51 -17.50 0.64 9.67
CA ILE A 51 -16.72 -0.52 9.23
C ILE A 51 -16.74 -0.63 7.70
N PRO A 52 -15.73 -1.24 7.07
CA PRO A 52 -15.68 -1.39 5.61
C PRO A 52 -16.93 -2.03 4.99
N ASP A 53 -17.59 -2.95 5.69
CA ASP A 53 -18.80 -3.61 5.21
C ASP A 53 -19.99 -2.65 5.08
N ASP A 54 -20.10 -1.66 5.96
CA ASP A 54 -21.20 -0.67 5.96
C ASP A 54 -21.23 0.14 4.65
N VAL A 55 -20.05 0.41 4.09
CA VAL A 55 -19.86 1.15 2.83
C VAL A 55 -19.70 0.21 1.62
N GLY A 56 -19.94 -1.09 1.81
CA GLY A 56 -19.89 -2.10 0.75
C GLY A 56 -18.49 -2.49 0.28
N ALA A 57 -17.44 -2.16 1.04
CA ALA A 57 -16.09 -2.58 0.72
C ALA A 57 -15.90 -4.09 0.99
N PRO A 58 -15.14 -4.80 0.14
CA PRO A 58 -14.92 -6.23 0.33
C PRO A 58 -14.00 -6.51 1.51
N ALA A 59 -14.18 -7.63 2.18
CA ALA A 59 -13.26 -8.09 3.24
C ALA A 59 -11.82 -8.29 2.73
N PHE A 60 -11.67 -8.77 1.49
CA PHE A 60 -10.38 -8.94 0.84
C PHE A 60 -10.43 -8.54 -0.63
N MET A 61 -9.33 -7.96 -1.11
CA MET A 61 -9.09 -7.61 -2.51
C MET A 61 -7.64 -7.92 -2.86
N ARG A 62 -7.37 -8.29 -4.12
CA ARG A 62 -6.03 -8.61 -4.59
C ARG A 62 -5.54 -7.56 -5.59
N ILE A 63 -4.35 -7.01 -5.36
CA ILE A 63 -3.65 -6.17 -6.32
C ILE A 63 -2.79 -7.06 -7.21
N ASP A 64 -2.95 -6.94 -8.52
CA ASP A 64 -2.15 -7.59 -9.54
C ASP A 64 -1.44 -6.51 -10.36
N PHE A 65 -0.22 -6.16 -9.97
CA PHE A 65 0.54 -5.10 -10.62
C PHE A 65 0.91 -5.45 -12.06
N ALA A 66 1.22 -6.72 -12.33
CA ALA A 66 1.57 -7.19 -13.67
C ALA A 66 0.39 -7.05 -14.64
N LYS A 67 -0.82 -7.41 -14.20
CA LYS A 67 -2.05 -7.25 -14.99
C LYS A 67 -2.68 -5.86 -14.87
N LYS A 68 -2.15 -4.99 -14.01
CA LYS A 68 -2.69 -3.67 -13.68
C LYS A 68 -4.17 -3.72 -13.31
N VAL A 69 -4.53 -4.61 -12.39
CA VAL A 69 -5.91 -4.75 -11.90
C VAL A 69 -5.97 -4.92 -10.39
N ILE A 70 -7.09 -4.49 -9.82
CA ILE A 70 -7.52 -4.83 -8.46
C ILE A 70 -8.69 -5.81 -8.58
N VAL A 71 -8.56 -6.99 -7.99
CA VAL A 71 -9.53 -8.08 -8.05
C VAL A 71 -10.25 -8.20 -6.71
N GLY A 72 -11.53 -7.84 -6.68
CA GLY A 72 -12.44 -8.10 -5.57
C GLY A 72 -13.32 -9.33 -5.81
N PRO A 73 -14.11 -9.75 -4.81
CA PRO A 73 -14.95 -10.95 -4.91
C PRO A 73 -16.06 -10.84 -5.96
N LYS A 74 -16.54 -9.61 -6.24
CA LYS A 74 -17.65 -9.36 -7.18
C LYS A 74 -17.19 -8.83 -8.54
N ARG A 75 -15.96 -8.34 -8.66
CA ARG A 75 -15.49 -7.57 -9.82
C ARG A 75 -13.98 -7.36 -9.85
N THR A 76 -13.51 -7.00 -11.02
CA THR A 76 -12.11 -6.61 -11.26
C THR A 76 -12.07 -5.19 -11.81
N SER A 77 -11.29 -4.33 -11.16
CA SER A 77 -11.10 -2.92 -11.49
C SER A 77 -9.77 -2.70 -12.19
N PRO A 78 -9.73 -2.05 -13.37
CA PRO A 78 -8.47 -1.67 -14.01
C PRO A 78 -7.74 -0.55 -13.26
N ILE A 79 -6.44 -0.73 -13.03
CA ILE A 79 -5.53 0.33 -12.58
C ILE A 79 -5.16 1.17 -13.81
N ARG A 80 -5.64 2.40 -13.87
CA ARG A 80 -5.41 3.32 -15.00
C ARG A 80 -4.08 4.05 -14.91
N SER A 81 -3.67 4.39 -13.69
CA SER A 81 -2.39 5.03 -13.41
C SER A 81 -1.71 4.34 -12.23
N MET A 82 -0.40 4.23 -12.32
CA MET A 82 0.46 3.77 -11.23
C MET A 82 1.69 4.67 -11.21
N ASP A 83 1.89 5.33 -10.08
CA ASP A 83 3.11 6.08 -9.77
C ASP A 83 3.80 5.44 -8.58
N LYS A 84 5.12 5.38 -8.62
CA LYS A 84 5.94 4.76 -7.57
C LYS A 84 7.05 5.71 -7.20
N ASP A 85 7.09 6.06 -5.92
CA ASP A 85 8.20 6.78 -5.31
C ASP A 85 8.91 5.90 -4.27
N GLY A 86 9.83 6.49 -3.50
CA GLY A 86 10.65 5.74 -2.53
C GLY A 86 9.88 5.17 -1.33
N ASN A 87 8.68 5.71 -1.02
CA ASN A 87 7.95 5.38 0.20
C ASN A 87 6.58 4.77 -0.09
N GLN A 88 6.02 4.97 -1.28
CA GLN A 88 4.68 4.51 -1.62
C GLN A 88 4.50 4.14 -3.10
N ILE A 89 3.46 3.36 -3.35
CA ILE A 89 2.87 3.17 -4.68
C ILE A 89 1.50 3.83 -4.68
N LEU A 90 1.26 4.72 -5.63
CA LEU A 90 -0.01 5.38 -5.86
C LEU A 90 -0.70 4.71 -7.05
N LEU A 91 -1.91 4.18 -6.83
CA LEU A 91 -2.75 3.54 -7.83
C LEU A 91 -4.01 4.38 -8.04
N GLN A 92 -4.47 4.51 -9.28
CA GLN A 92 -5.69 5.26 -9.58
C GLN A 92 -6.52 4.61 -10.68
N GLY A 93 -7.82 4.85 -10.65
CA GLY A 93 -8.75 4.36 -11.66
C GLY A 93 -10.16 4.89 -11.47
N THR A 94 -11.11 4.24 -12.15
CA THR A 94 -12.53 4.54 -12.03
C THR A 94 -13.34 3.26 -11.98
N GLU A 95 -14.39 3.22 -11.16
CA GLU A 95 -15.32 2.09 -11.05
C GLU A 95 -16.69 2.59 -10.55
N LEU A 96 -17.80 2.09 -11.10
CA LEU A 96 -19.16 2.50 -10.70
C LEU A 96 -19.39 4.03 -10.66
N ASN A 97 -18.82 4.77 -11.60
CA ASN A 97 -18.85 6.25 -11.60
C ASN A 97 -18.15 6.91 -10.41
N LEU A 98 -17.36 6.16 -9.64
CA LEU A 98 -16.43 6.66 -8.63
C LEU A 98 -15.05 6.79 -9.27
N ALA A 99 -14.39 7.93 -9.06
CA ALA A 99 -12.94 8.00 -9.19
C ALA A 99 -12.33 7.40 -7.94
N TRP A 100 -11.32 6.57 -8.08
CA TRP A 100 -10.64 6.00 -6.93
C TRP A 100 -9.14 6.21 -6.99
N SER A 101 -8.54 6.34 -5.81
CA SER A 101 -7.09 6.31 -5.63
C SER A 101 -6.74 5.44 -4.44
N MET A 102 -5.56 4.84 -4.47
CA MET A 102 -5.00 4.06 -3.37
C MET A 102 -3.53 4.42 -3.20
N ALA A 103 -3.13 4.76 -1.99
CA ALA A 103 -1.75 4.86 -1.58
C ALA A 103 -1.38 3.60 -0.80
N LEU A 104 -0.34 2.91 -1.24
CA LEU A 104 0.25 1.74 -0.57
C LEU A 104 1.63 2.12 -0.03
N ASN A 105 1.81 2.04 1.29
CA ASN A 105 3.11 2.22 1.91
C ASN A 105 4.02 1.02 1.60
N THR A 106 5.16 1.29 0.97
CA THR A 106 6.12 0.26 0.57
C THR A 106 6.94 -0.29 1.74
N ALA A 107 6.93 0.36 2.91
CA ALA A 107 7.66 -0.11 4.08
C ALA A 107 6.89 -1.20 4.85
N ASP A 108 5.60 -0.99 5.09
CA ASP A 108 4.79 -1.81 5.99
C ASP A 108 3.49 -2.37 5.36
N GLY A 109 3.21 -2.05 4.10
CA GLY A 109 2.03 -2.56 3.39
C GLY A 109 0.71 -1.91 3.82
N LYS A 110 0.74 -0.88 4.69
CA LYS A 110 -0.48 -0.13 5.00
C LYS A 110 -1.00 0.56 3.75
N MET A 111 -2.32 0.60 3.63
CA MET A 111 -2.96 1.26 2.50
C MET A 111 -4.01 2.27 2.96
N VAL A 112 -4.20 3.29 2.13
CA VAL A 112 -5.34 4.22 2.20
C VAL A 112 -5.96 4.25 0.81
N SER A 113 -7.26 4.01 0.73
CA SER A 113 -8.03 4.14 -0.52
C SER A 113 -9.07 5.22 -0.37
N THR A 114 -9.27 6.01 -1.42
CA THR A 114 -10.34 7.00 -1.49
C THR A 114 -11.18 6.76 -2.72
N PHE A 115 -12.47 7.03 -2.59
CA PHE A 115 -13.44 6.97 -3.68
C PHE A 115 -14.21 8.28 -3.67
N SER A 116 -14.22 9.00 -4.78
CA SER A 116 -14.92 10.27 -4.89
C SER A 116 -15.98 10.21 -5.99
N SER A 117 -17.09 10.86 -5.70
CA SER A 117 -18.19 11.08 -6.63
C SER A 117 -18.63 12.54 -6.56
N ARG A 118 -19.70 12.87 -7.29
CA ARG A 118 -20.36 14.17 -7.16
C ARG A 118 -21.00 14.37 -5.77
N ASP A 119 -21.51 13.30 -5.17
CA ASP A 119 -22.43 13.38 -4.03
C ASP A 119 -21.72 13.15 -2.68
N GLY A 120 -20.51 12.60 -2.71
CA GLY A 120 -19.74 12.29 -1.51
C GLY A 120 -18.42 11.57 -1.82
N ALA A 121 -17.77 11.14 -0.75
CA ALA A 121 -16.53 10.38 -0.80
C ALA A 121 -16.45 9.32 0.29
N PHE A 122 -15.68 8.27 0.02
CA PHE A 122 -15.32 7.24 0.98
C PHE A 122 -13.81 7.24 1.20
N VAL A 123 -13.39 6.95 2.42
CA VAL A 123 -11.98 6.70 2.77
C VAL A 123 -11.91 5.34 3.45
N LEU A 124 -11.03 4.46 2.97
CA LEU A 124 -10.77 3.16 3.56
C LEU A 124 -9.31 3.09 4.01
N PHE A 125 -9.08 2.67 5.24
CA PHE A 125 -7.75 2.32 5.74
C PHE A 125 -7.62 0.81 5.81
N GLY A 126 -6.42 0.29 5.58
CA GLY A 126 -6.22 -1.15 5.55
C GLY A 126 -4.75 -1.54 5.53
N SER A 127 -4.52 -2.81 5.26
CA SER A 127 -3.18 -3.35 5.08
C SER A 127 -3.17 -4.44 4.02
N CYS A 128 -2.03 -4.56 3.36
CA CYS A 128 -1.75 -5.54 2.33
C CYS A 128 -0.64 -6.49 2.81
N THR A 129 -0.67 -7.70 2.28
CA THR A 129 0.40 -8.71 2.45
C THR A 129 0.74 -9.32 1.09
N PRO A 130 2.01 -9.64 0.83
CA PRO A 130 2.40 -10.37 -0.37
C PRO A 130 1.76 -11.76 -0.43
N LEU A 131 1.42 -12.21 -1.64
CA LEU A 131 0.95 -13.57 -1.92
C LEU A 131 2.08 -14.53 -2.31
#